data_AF-X1F6T5-F1
#
_entry.id   AF-X1F6T5-F1
#
_cell.length_a   1.000
_cell.length_b   1.000
_cell.length_c   1.000
_cell.angle_alpha   90.00
_cell.angle_beta   90.00
_cell.angle_gamma   90.00
#
_symmetry.space_group_name_H-M   'P 1'
#
loop_
_entity.id
_entity.type
_entity.pdbx_description
1 polymer ?
#
loop_
_entity_poly.entity_id
_entity_poly.type
_entity_poly.pdbx_seq_one_letter_code
_entity_poly.pdbx_strand_id
1 'polypeptide(L)' 'MVGAEQDSLMKLWDSEKLAKLKMPTKKELDTFFSNDIINEPQYRGELDKMGYKGVYVEWYITLIKKGLEEST' A
#
# COMPACT_ATOMS: atom_id res chain seq x y z
N MET A 1 -32.59 23.44 -11.39
CA MET A 1 -31.83 22.30 -11.94
C MET A 1 -30.35 22.71 -11.98
N VAL A 2 -29.71 22.81 -10.80
CA VAL A 2 -28.30 23.26 -10.63
C VAL A 2 -27.58 22.37 -9.60
N GLY A 3 -28.29 21.93 -8.56
CA GLY A 3 -27.72 21.02 -7.53
C GLY A 3 -27.29 19.64 -8.05
N ALA A 4 -28.02 19.05 -9.01
CA ALA A 4 -27.67 17.72 -9.54
C ALA A 4 -26.34 17.69 -10.33
N GLU A 5 -25.99 18.82 -10.95
CA GLU A 5 -24.73 18.98 -11.68
C GLU A 5 -23.58 19.21 -10.70
N GLN A 6 -23.80 20.01 -9.65
CA GLN A 6 -22.85 20.24 -8.57
C GLN A 6 -22.50 18.96 -7.79
N ASP A 7 -23.48 18.12 -7.48
CA ASP A 7 -23.27 16.84 -6.79
C ASP A 7 -22.48 15.84 -7.66
N SER A 8 -22.73 15.85 -8.97
CA SER A 8 -22.01 14.98 -9.91
C SER A 8 -20.55 15.40 -10.04
N LEU A 9 -20.29 16.71 -10.08
CA LEU A 9 -18.94 17.28 -10.12
C LEU A 9 -18.15 16.99 -8.83
N MET A 10 -18.78 17.05 -7.65
CA MET A 10 -18.11 16.70 -6.39
C MET A 10 -17.73 15.21 -6.32
N LYS A 11 -18.58 14.30 -6.78
CA LYS A 11 -18.27 12.86 -6.82
C LYS A 11 -17.10 12.52 -7.76
N LEU A 12 -17.04 13.19 -8.91
CA LEU A 12 -15.92 13.09 -9.85
C LEU A 12 -14.62 13.63 -9.22
N TRP A 13 -14.71 14.78 -8.56
CA TRP A 13 -13.57 15.41 -7.88
C TRP A 13 -12.98 14.56 -6.76
N ASP A 14 -13.83 13.97 -5.90
CA ASP A 14 -13.37 13.09 -4.82
C ASP A 14 -12.71 11.83 -5.37
N SER A 15 -13.25 11.28 -6.46
CA SER A 15 -12.69 10.11 -7.14
C SER A 15 -11.34 10.41 -7.77
N GLU A 16 -11.18 11.55 -8.43
CA GLU A 16 -9.91 11.99 -9.01
C GLU A 16 -8.85 12.32 -7.96
N LYS A 17 -9.24 12.88 -6.81
CA LYS A 17 -8.30 13.14 -5.69
C LYS A 17 -7.78 11.84 -5.08
N LEU A 18 -8.66 10.85 -4.88
CA LEU A 18 -8.26 9.53 -4.38
C LEU A 18 -7.34 8.82 -5.39
N ALA A 19 -7.61 8.95 -6.69
CA ALA A 19 -6.76 8.41 -7.74
C ALA A 19 -5.37 9.07 -7.83
N LYS A 20 -5.22 10.31 -7.34
CA LYS A 20 -3.95 11.05 -7.33
C LYS A 20 -3.07 10.76 -6.12
N LEU A 21 -3.54 9.99 -5.12
CA LEU A 21 -2.68 9.56 -4.03
C LEU A 21 -1.75 8.46 -4.54
N LYS A 22 -0.49 8.82 -4.82
CA LYS A 22 0.53 7.85 -5.21
C LYS A 22 0.83 6.94 -4.02
N MET A 23 0.28 5.74 -4.05
CA MET A 23 0.63 4.67 -3.12
C MET A 23 1.98 4.07 -3.53
N PRO A 24 2.84 3.67 -2.59
CA PRO A 24 3.99 2.85 -2.89
C PRO A 24 3.56 1.56 -3.59
N THR A 25 4.36 1.10 -4.54
CA THR A 25 4.24 -0.25 -5.10
C THR A 25 4.67 -1.29 -4.06
N LYS A 26 4.25 -2.54 -4.25
CA LYS A 26 4.69 -3.67 -3.43
C LYS A 26 6.23 -3.77 -3.34
N LYS A 27 6.95 -3.50 -4.44
CA LYS A 27 8.41 -3.54 -4.49
C LYS A 27 9.06 -2.40 -3.68
N GLU A 28 8.45 -1.22 -3.68
CA GLU A 28 8.90 -0.11 -2.82
C GLU A 28 8.67 -0.45 -1.35
N LEU A 29 7.51 -1.02 -1.00
CA LEU A 29 7.24 -1.50 0.36
C LEU A 29 8.25 -2.57 0.80
N ASP A 30 8.60 -3.52 -0.08
CA ASP A 30 9.63 -4.53 0.22
C ASP A 30 10.96 -3.87 0.57
N THR A 31 11.34 -2.86 -0.21
CA THR A 31 12.59 -2.11 -0.03
C THR A 31 12.55 -1.33 1.29
N PHE A 32 11.43 -0.68 1.61
CA PHE A 32 11.29 0.05 2.87
C PHE A 32 11.36 -0.89 4.06
N PHE A 33 10.72 -2.07 3.97
CA PHE A 33 10.75 -3.05 5.03
C PHE A 33 12.14 -3.68 5.21
N SER A 34 12.83 -4.04 4.12
CA SER A 34 14.18 -4.63 4.20
C SER A 34 15.25 -3.66 4.69
N ASN A 35 15.01 -2.36 4.59
CA ASN A 35 15.91 -1.31 5.08
C ASN A 35 15.48 -0.76 6.45
N ASP A 36 14.57 -1.44 7.16
CA ASP A 36 14.05 -1.03 8.47
C ASP A 36 13.42 0.39 8.50
N ILE A 37 12.99 0.91 7.35
CA ILE A 37 12.31 2.22 7.23
C ILE A 37 10.88 2.12 7.74
N ILE A 38 10.23 0.98 7.53
CA ILE A 38 8.90 0.66 8.07
C ILE A 38 8.96 -0.65 8.84
N ASN A 39 8.11 -0.78 9.84
CA ASN A 39 8.00 -2.01 10.62
C ASN A 39 6.97 -2.99 10.02
N GLU A 40 6.95 -4.21 10.57
CA GLU A 40 6.09 -5.28 10.09
C GLU A 40 4.58 -4.92 10.12
N PRO A 41 4.02 -4.32 11.19
CA PRO A 41 2.63 -3.83 11.19
C PRO A 41 2.32 -2.85 10.06
N GLN A 42 3.23 -1.92 9.76
CA GLN A 42 3.06 -0.96 8.66
C GLN A 42 3.06 -1.65 7.31
N TYR A 43 4.02 -2.55 7.07
CA TYR A 43 4.11 -3.33 5.83
C TYR A 43 2.85 -4.18 5.60
N ARG A 44 2.36 -4.84 6.65
CA ARG A 44 1.10 -5.61 6.61
C ARG A 44 -0.09 -4.72 6.27
N GLY A 45 -0.23 -3.58 6.93
CA GLY A 45 -1.32 -2.65 6.73
C GLY A 45 -1.37 -2.08 5.31
N GLU A 46 -0.22 -1.75 4.72
CA GLU A 46 -0.16 -1.26 3.34
C GLU A 46 -0.53 -2.34 2.32
N LEU A 47 -0.03 -3.57 2.50
CA LEU A 47 -0.38 -4.68 1.60
C LEU A 47 -1.85 -5.12 1.73
N ASP A 48 -2.43 -5.05 2.93
CA ASP A 48 -3.85 -5.31 3.15
C ASP A 48 -4.73 -4.29 2.40
N LYS A 49 -4.38 -2.99 2.45
CA LYS A 49 -5.06 -1.93 1.66
C LYS A 49 -4.96 -2.15 0.15
N MET A 50 -3.88 -2.79 -0.31
CA MET A 50 -3.68 -3.18 -1.72
C MET A 50 -4.39 -4.49 -2.10
N GLY A 51 -5.05 -5.17 -1.14
CA GLY A 51 -5.82 -6.39 -1.37
C GLY A 51 -5.02 -7.69 -1.33
N TYR A 52 -3.79 -7.67 -0.79
CA TYR A 52 -3.01 -8.90 -0.62
C TYR A 52 -3.58 -9.75 0.51
N LYS A 53 -3.73 -11.05 0.26
CA LYS A 53 -4.13 -11.99 1.31
C LYS A 53 -3.05 -12.10 2.38
N GLY A 54 -3.45 -12.17 3.65
CA GLY A 54 -2.53 -12.29 4.79
C GLY A 54 -1.48 -13.40 4.62
N VAL A 55 -1.87 -14.57 4.08
CA VAL A 55 -0.92 -15.67 3.80
C VAL A 55 0.21 -15.27 2.85
N TYR A 56 -0.06 -14.44 1.84
CA TYR A 56 0.97 -13.96 0.92
C TYR A 56 1.86 -12.91 1.59
N VAL A 57 1.28 -12.08 2.44
CA VAL A 57 2.02 -11.11 3.25
C VAL A 57 3.03 -11.82 4.17
N GLU A 58 2.63 -12.92 4.82
CA GLU A 58 3.56 -13.75 5.63
C GLU A 58 4.73 -14.29 4.81
N TRP A 59 4.47 -14.75 3.59
CA TRP A 59 5.51 -15.27 2.71
C TRP A 59 6.52 -14.18 2.34
N TYR A 60 6.05 -12.97 2.04
CA TYR A 60 6.95 -11.85 1.74
C TYR A 60 7.78 -11.43 2.96
N ILE A 61 7.17 -11.35 4.15
CA ILE A 61 7.90 -11.04 5.39
C ILE A 61 8.98 -12.09 5.65
N THR A 62 8.63 -13.36 5.54
CA THR A 62 9.58 -14.48 5.74
C THR A 62 10.72 -14.43 4.72
N LEU A 63 10.40 -14.18 3.45
CA LEU A 63 11.40 -14.08 2.38
C LEU A 63 12.39 -12.95 2.65
N ILE A 64 11.90 -11.76 3.01
CA ILE A 64 12.74 -10.59 3.29
C ILE A 64 13.62 -10.84 4.51
N LYS A 65 13.05 -11.35 5.61
CA LYS A 65 13.80 -11.66 6.83
C LYS A 65 14.92 -12.68 6.60
N LYS A 66 14.66 -13.74 5.84
CA LYS A 66 15.71 -14.72 5.47
C LYS A 66 16.85 -14.09 4.69
N GLY A 67 16.55 -13.24 3.72
CA GLY A 67 17.58 -12.54 2.95
C GLY A 67 18.46 -11.62 3.79
N LEU A 68 17.91 -11.04 4.87
CA LEU A 68 18.66 -10.23 5.84
C LEU A 68 19.58 -11.10 6.72
N GLU A 69 19.10 -12.25 7.17
CA GLU A 69 19.87 -13.22 7.97
C GLU A 69 21.06 -13.78 7.17
N GLU A 70 20.89 -14.04 5.87
CA GLU A 70 21.96 -14.53 4.99
C GLU A 70 23.00 -13.46 4.61
N SER A 71 22.70 -12.18 4.84
CA SER A 71 23.58 -11.05 4.50
C SER A 71 24.42 -10.55 5.69
N THR A 72 24.25 -11.14 6.88
CA THR A 72 24.95 -10.79 8.12
C THR A 72 26.00 -11.83 8.48
#